data_AF-A0A7Y5RRL5-F1
#
_entry.id   AF-A0A7Y5RRL5-F1
#
_cell.length_a   1.000
_cell.length_b   1.000
_cell.length_c   1.000
_cell.angle_alpha   90.00
_cell.angle_beta   90.00
_cell.angle_gamma   90.00
#
_symmetry.space_group_name_H-M   'P 1'
#
loop_
_entity.id
_entity.type
_entity.pdbx_description
1 polymer ?
#
loop_
_entity_poly.entity_id
_entity_poly.type
_entity_poly.pdbx_seq_one_letter_code
_entity_poly.pdbx_strand_id
1 'polypeptide(L)'
;MILEAGDSFSTIASVVFLTGGVAMLVFTLWHSLKKSEKREREMTNPVMREEQYWQRMQQAVDTLDRLANEIDGRAHERSETLTRLTQEAAATAERLQQAIEKTQSAAADAKGEGRIVDFKSATEALTSRAHRKVYDAFDKGMSIQEIGRETGLQLGEIELILALRDKTSGRAGTA
;
A
#
# COMPACT_ATOMS: atom_id res chain seq x y z
N MET A 1 -68.79 53.00 -25.40
CA MET A 1 -67.71 53.68 -26.13
C MET A 1 -66.40 53.43 -25.36
N ILE A 2 -65.88 52.20 -25.44
CA ILE A 2 -64.59 51.79 -24.85
C ILE A 2 -64.05 50.67 -25.75
N LEU A 3 -63.43 51.04 -26.87
CA LEU A 3 -62.61 50.18 -27.72
C LEU A 3 -61.54 51.09 -28.35
N GLU A 4 -60.33 50.56 -28.54
CA GLU A 4 -59.13 51.20 -29.12
C GLU A 4 -58.10 51.87 -28.18
N ALA A 5 -57.60 51.17 -27.15
CA ALA A 5 -56.35 51.58 -26.48
C ALA A 5 -55.31 50.46 -26.27
N GLY A 6 -55.60 49.22 -26.69
CA GLY A 6 -54.74 48.05 -26.42
C GLY A 6 -53.58 47.83 -27.41
N ASP A 7 -53.78 48.12 -28.71
CA ASP A 7 -52.78 47.77 -29.74
C ASP A 7 -51.61 48.74 -29.83
N SER A 8 -51.81 50.01 -29.49
CA SER A 8 -50.76 51.03 -29.55
C SER A 8 -49.66 50.79 -28.51
N PHE A 9 -50.00 50.27 -27.33
CA PHE A 9 -49.03 50.03 -26.25
C PHE A 9 -48.11 48.84 -26.55
N SER A 10 -48.66 47.78 -27.16
CA SER A 10 -47.88 46.60 -27.60
C SER A 10 -46.88 46.98 -28.70
N THR A 11 -47.33 47.79 -29.66
CA THR A 11 -46.48 48.25 -30.77
C THR A 11 -45.34 49.14 -30.27
N ILE A 12 -45.63 50.09 -29.38
CA ILE A 12 -44.60 50.97 -28.78
C ILE A 12 -43.60 50.15 -27.95
N ALA A 13 -44.07 49.18 -27.15
CA ALA A 13 -43.19 48.31 -26.37
C ALA A 13 -42.25 47.48 -27.26
N SER A 14 -42.74 46.94 -28.39
CA SER A 14 -41.93 46.16 -29.32
C SER A 14 -40.86 46.99 -30.04
N VAL A 15 -41.16 48.25 -30.41
CA VAL A 15 -40.20 49.16 -31.05
C VAL A 15 -39.11 49.60 -30.07
N VAL A 16 -39.46 49.84 -28.80
CA VAL A 16 -38.48 50.18 -27.76
C VAL A 16 -37.55 49.00 -27.46
N PHE A 17 -38.06 47.77 -27.43
CA PHE A 17 -37.23 46.58 -27.23
C PHE A 17 -36.29 46.31 -28.42
N LEU A 18 -36.76 46.48 -29.66
CA LEU A 18 -35.94 46.33 -30.86
C LEU A 18 -34.81 47.37 -30.91
N THR A 19 -35.13 48.64 -30.63
CA THR A 19 -34.13 49.72 -30.62
C THR A 19 -33.13 49.57 -29.48
N GLY A 20 -33.58 49.19 -28.28
CA GLY A 20 -32.71 48.88 -27.14
C GLY A 20 -31.78 47.70 -27.40
N GLY A 21 -32.29 46.63 -28.02
CA GLY A 21 -31.50 45.45 -28.38
C GLY A 21 -30.40 45.76 -29.40
N VAL A 22 -30.71 46.57 -30.42
CA VAL A 22 -29.72 47.00 -31.42
C VAL A 22 -28.65 47.89 -30.79
N ALA A 23 -29.02 48.82 -29.91
CA ALA A 23 -28.06 49.66 -29.20
C ALA A 23 -27.11 48.84 -28.31
N MET A 24 -27.62 47.81 -27.64
CA MET A 24 -26.81 46.90 -26.81
C MET A 24 -25.84 46.05 -27.66
N LEU A 25 -26.25 45.60 -28.84
CA LEU A 25 -25.37 44.90 -29.79
C LEU A 25 -24.24 45.81 -30.30
N VAL A 26 -24.56 47.04 -30.67
CA VAL A 26 -23.53 48.01 -31.12
C VAL A 26 -22.57 48.36 -29.97
N PHE A 27 -23.07 48.53 -28.75
CA PHE A 27 -22.24 48.81 -27.58
C PHE A 27 -21.29 47.65 -27.24
N THR A 28 -21.75 46.41 -27.32
CA THR A 28 -20.92 45.22 -27.05
C THR A 28 -19.84 45.02 -28.12
N LEU A 29 -20.17 45.25 -29.39
CA LEU A 29 -19.19 45.24 -30.49
C LEU A 29 -18.14 46.35 -30.34
N TRP A 30 -18.56 47.56 -29.98
CA TRP A 30 -17.64 48.68 -29.79
C TRP A 30 -16.71 48.47 -28.58
N HIS A 31 -17.24 47.94 -27.47
CA HIS A 31 -16.45 47.63 -26.30
C HIS A 31 -15.50 46.43 -26.51
N SER A 32 -15.89 45.46 -27.34
CA SER A 32 -15.04 44.32 -27.71
C SER A 32 -13.82 44.76 -28.52
N LEU A 33 -14.01 45.63 -29.52
CA LEU A 33 -12.92 46.15 -30.36
C LEU A 33 -11.93 47.03 -29.58
N LYS A 34 -12.40 47.79 -28.59
CA LYS A 34 -11.50 48.58 -27.72
C LYS A 34 -10.63 47.71 -26.79
N LYS A 35 -11.03 46.46 -26.53
CA LYS A 35 -10.30 45.55 -25.63
C LYS A 35 -9.16 44.79 -26.32
N SER A 36 -9.16 44.68 -27.66
CA SER A 36 -8.08 44.00 -28.39
C SER A 36 -6.80 44.83 -28.47
N GLU A 37 -6.89 46.15 -28.50
CA GLU A 37 -5.72 47.05 -28.61
C GLU A 37 -4.81 47.04 -27.37
N LYS A 38 -5.34 46.61 -26.20
CA LYS A 38 -4.54 46.44 -24.98
C LYS A 38 -3.84 45.08 -24.87
N ARG A 39 -4.20 44.10 -25.69
CA ARG A 39 -3.56 42.77 -25.67
C ARG A 39 -2.35 42.65 -26.59
N GLU A 40 -2.18 43.56 -27.55
CA GLU A 40 -1.01 43.54 -28.44
C GLU A 40 0.25 44.18 -27.84
N ARG A 41 0.13 44.98 -26.77
CA ARG A 41 1.31 45.57 -26.10
C ARG A 41 2.01 44.65 -25.10
N GLU A 42 1.48 43.46 -24.83
CA GLU A 42 2.13 42.44 -23.98
C GLU A 42 2.86 41.34 -24.78
N MET A 43 2.89 41.44 -26.12
CA MET A 43 3.53 40.42 -26.99
C MET A 43 4.92 40.79 -27.51
N THR A 44 5.60 41.79 -26.95
CA THR A 44 6.91 42.22 -27.47
C THR A 44 8.00 42.21 -26.41
N ASN A 45 8.46 41.01 -26.04
CA ASN A 45 9.92 40.79 -25.92
C ASN A 45 10.28 39.29 -26.02
N PRO A 46 10.57 38.75 -27.22
CA PRO A 46 10.99 37.35 -27.38
C PRO A 46 12.30 37.05 -26.63
N VAL A 47 13.16 38.06 -26.41
CA VAL A 47 14.43 37.94 -25.68
C VAL A 47 14.21 37.62 -24.19
N MET A 48 13.19 38.22 -23.56
CA MET A 48 12.86 37.90 -22.16
C MET A 48 12.34 36.46 -21.98
N ARG A 49 11.72 35.86 -23.00
CA ARG A 49 11.29 34.45 -22.92
C ARG A 49 12.47 33.52 -22.96
N GLU A 50 13.43 33.75 -23.86
CA GLU A 50 14.62 32.92 -24.01
C GLU A 50 15.48 32.89 -22.72
N GLU A 51 15.64 34.04 -22.07
CA GLU A 51 16.37 34.14 -20.81
C GLU A 51 15.65 33.46 -19.64
N GLN A 52 14.31 33.53 -19.61
CA GLN A 52 13.50 32.77 -18.66
C GLN A 52 13.57 31.25 -18.91
N TYR A 53 13.67 30.80 -20.16
CA TYR A 53 13.88 29.39 -20.48
C TYR A 53 15.26 28.91 -20.00
N TRP A 54 16.32 29.71 -20.21
CA TRP A 54 17.65 29.41 -19.72
C TRP A 54 17.74 29.34 -18.19
N GLN A 55 17.09 30.28 -17.49
CA GLN A 55 17.02 30.26 -16.03
C GLN A 55 16.28 29.03 -15.50
N ARG A 56 15.16 28.65 -16.14
CA ARG A 56 14.43 27.42 -15.78
C ARG A 56 15.25 26.17 -16.05
N MET A 57 16.03 26.16 -17.13
CA MET A 57 16.91 25.03 -17.46
C MET A 57 18.05 24.91 -16.46
N GLN A 58 18.69 26.02 -16.06
CA GLN A 58 19.71 26.03 -15.01
C GLN A 58 19.15 25.56 -13.66
N GLN A 59 17.97 26.05 -13.28
CA GLN A 59 17.30 25.57 -12.06
C GLN A 59 17.00 24.07 -12.11
N ALA A 60 16.58 23.55 -13.27
CA ALA A 60 16.35 22.12 -13.43
C ALA A 60 17.64 21.30 -13.28
N VAL A 61 18.75 21.76 -13.87
CA VAL A 61 20.07 21.12 -13.74
C VAL A 61 20.55 21.14 -12.29
N ASP A 62 20.47 22.29 -11.60
CA ASP A 62 20.84 22.40 -10.19
C ASP A 62 19.98 21.49 -9.30
N THR A 63 18.70 21.35 -9.64
CA THR A 63 17.78 20.46 -8.91
C THR A 63 18.16 18.99 -9.15
N LEU A 64 18.50 18.63 -10.38
CA LEU A 64 18.96 17.28 -10.73
C LEU A 64 20.28 16.94 -10.03
N ASP A 65 21.21 17.88 -9.95
CA ASP A 65 22.51 17.67 -9.30
C ASP A 65 22.37 17.51 -7.77
N ARG A 66 21.48 18.29 -7.15
CA ARG A 66 21.11 18.08 -5.73
C ARG A 66 20.45 16.72 -5.49
N LEU A 67 19.53 16.32 -6.38
CA LEU A 67 18.87 15.02 -6.27
C LEU A 67 19.86 13.86 -6.50
N ALA A 68 20.80 13.99 -7.42
CA ALA A 68 21.84 12.99 -7.65
C ALA A 68 22.70 12.81 -6.40
N ASN A 69 23.16 13.91 -5.80
CA ASN A 69 23.93 13.88 -4.55
C ASN A 69 23.12 13.32 -3.36
N GLU A 70 21.82 13.62 -3.27
CA GLU A 70 20.94 13.07 -2.23
C GLU A 70 20.71 11.56 -2.42
N ILE A 71 20.53 11.10 -3.66
CA ILE A 71 20.38 9.67 -3.99
C ILE A 71 21.68 8.93 -3.66
N ASP A 72 22.84 9.49 -4.01
CA ASP A 72 24.14 8.86 -3.73
C ASP A 72 24.42 8.76 -2.23
N GLY A 73 24.09 9.81 -1.47
CA GLY A 73 24.16 9.80 -0.01
C GLY A 73 23.28 8.70 0.61
N ARG A 74 22.03 8.55 0.15
CA ARG A 74 21.13 7.48 0.61
C ARG A 74 21.56 6.09 0.16
N ALA A 75 22.17 5.96 -1.02
CA ALA A 75 22.71 4.70 -1.51
C ALA A 75 23.89 4.24 -0.64
N HIS A 76 24.76 5.17 -0.25
CA HIS A 76 25.89 4.89 0.65
C HIS A 76 25.40 4.42 2.02
N GLU A 77 24.45 5.12 2.63
CA GLU A 77 23.87 4.76 3.94
C GLU A 77 23.20 3.38 3.91
N ARG A 78 22.44 3.08 2.85
CA ARG A 78 21.82 1.75 2.67
C ARG A 78 22.85 0.66 2.43
N SER A 79 23.92 0.94 1.68
CA SER A 79 25.01 -0.01 1.45
C SER A 79 25.74 -0.35 2.75
N GLU A 80 26.01 0.65 3.59
CA GLU A 80 26.62 0.45 4.91
C GLU A 80 25.71 -0.39 5.82
N THR A 81 24.41 -0.08 5.83
CA THR A 81 23.41 -0.84 6.59
C THR A 81 23.33 -2.29 6.16
N LEU A 82 23.31 -2.56 4.84
CA LEU A 82 23.30 -3.93 4.31
C LEU A 82 24.58 -4.69 4.63
N THR A 83 25.73 -4.02 4.59
CA THR A 83 27.01 -4.61 4.98
C THR A 83 27.01 -4.98 6.46
N ARG A 84 26.43 -4.13 7.32
CA ARG A 84 26.32 -4.41 8.75
C ARG A 84 25.38 -5.59 9.03
N LEU A 85 24.20 -5.61 8.39
CA LEU A 85 23.23 -6.70 8.56
C LEU A 85 23.77 -8.04 8.05
N THR A 86 24.53 -8.05 6.95
CA THR A 86 25.15 -9.27 6.43
C THR A 86 26.27 -9.78 7.36
N GLN A 87 27.06 -8.88 7.95
CA GLN A 87 28.05 -9.25 8.98
C GLN A 87 27.38 -9.78 10.26
N GLU A 88 26.30 -9.14 10.73
CA GLU A 88 25.53 -9.60 11.89
C GLU A 88 24.89 -10.98 11.63
N ALA A 89 24.36 -11.20 10.42
CA ALA A 89 23.81 -12.48 9.98
C ALA A 89 24.89 -13.58 9.91
N ALA A 90 26.09 -13.26 9.41
CA ALA A 90 27.22 -14.19 9.38
C ALA A 90 27.67 -14.57 10.80
N ALA A 91 27.80 -13.58 11.69
CA ALA A 91 28.18 -13.83 13.08
C ALA A 91 27.13 -14.66 13.85
N THR A 92 25.84 -14.47 13.57
CA THR A 92 24.78 -15.28 14.17
C THR A 92 24.76 -16.70 13.61
N ALA A 93 25.00 -16.89 12.31
CA ALA A 93 25.17 -18.21 11.72
C ALA A 93 26.35 -18.97 12.35
N GLU A 94 27.49 -18.31 12.54
CA GLU A 94 28.66 -18.91 13.20
C GLU A 94 28.37 -19.30 14.65
N ARG A 95 27.68 -18.44 15.42
CA ARG A 95 27.27 -18.76 16.80
C ARG A 95 26.31 -19.95 16.86
N LEU A 96 25.37 -20.03 15.94
CA LEU A 96 24.44 -21.17 15.84
C LEU A 96 25.20 -22.45 15.49
N GLN A 97 26.14 -22.38 14.54
CA GLN A 97 26.96 -23.53 14.17
C GLN A 97 27.83 -24.01 15.33
N GLN A 98 28.48 -23.10 16.06
CA GLN A 98 29.22 -23.44 17.28
C GLN A 98 28.32 -24.00 18.38
N ALA A 99 27.09 -23.49 18.54
CA ALA A 99 26.13 -24.02 19.50
C ALA A 99 25.69 -25.44 19.11
N ILE A 100 25.47 -25.69 17.82
CA ILE A 100 25.15 -27.03 17.29
C ILE A 100 26.32 -27.98 17.52
N GLU A 101 27.56 -27.59 17.20
CA GLU A 101 28.75 -28.41 17.42
C GLU A 101 28.97 -28.73 18.91
N LYS A 102 28.82 -27.74 19.81
CA LYS A 102 28.88 -27.98 21.26
C LYS A 102 27.78 -28.94 21.74
N THR A 103 26.57 -28.81 21.20
CA THR A 103 25.44 -29.69 21.55
C THR A 103 25.67 -31.11 21.02
N GLN A 104 26.24 -31.26 19.82
CA GLN A 104 26.59 -32.56 19.25
C GLN A 104 27.76 -33.22 19.98
N SER A 105 28.77 -32.45 20.41
CA SER A 105 29.87 -32.97 21.23
C SER A 105 29.38 -33.41 22.60
N ALA A 106 28.53 -32.63 23.27
CA ALA A 106 27.93 -33.01 24.54
C ALA A 106 26.99 -34.24 24.40
N ALA A 107 26.31 -34.39 23.27
CA ALA A 107 25.50 -35.57 22.96
C ALA A 107 26.37 -36.81 22.63
N ALA A 108 27.60 -36.63 22.15
CA ALA A 108 28.55 -37.71 21.93
C ALA A 108 29.14 -38.23 23.26
N ASP A 109 29.43 -37.34 24.21
CA ASP A 109 29.88 -37.73 25.55
C ASP A 109 28.76 -38.39 26.37
N ALA A 110 27.50 -37.97 26.18
CA ALA A 110 26.32 -38.58 26.80
C ALA A 110 25.97 -39.98 26.24
N LYS A 111 26.59 -40.44 25.14
CA LYS A 111 26.44 -41.81 24.64
C LYS A 111 27.28 -42.85 25.41
N GLY A 112 28.15 -42.41 26.32
CA GLY A 112 28.99 -43.29 27.15
C GLY A 112 28.31 -43.89 28.38
N GLU A 113 27.25 -43.26 28.91
CA GLU A 113 26.54 -43.74 30.10
C GLU A 113 25.04 -43.93 29.81
N GLY A 114 24.54 -45.11 30.15
CA GLY A 114 23.29 -45.66 29.65
C GLY A 114 22.04 -44.85 30.00
N ARG A 115 21.21 -44.63 28.98
CA ARG A 115 19.78 -45.03 28.88
C ARG A 115 19.22 -44.33 27.65
N ILE A 116 19.06 -45.06 26.55
CA ILE A 116 18.35 -44.56 25.36
C ILE A 116 16.87 -44.47 25.75
N VAL A 117 16.47 -43.35 26.36
CA VAL A 117 15.08 -42.93 26.33
C VAL A 117 14.90 -42.30 24.96
N ASP A 118 14.19 -43.00 24.08
CA ASP A 118 13.86 -42.52 22.75
C ASP A 118 13.04 -41.21 22.87
N PHE A 119 13.74 -40.08 22.81
CA PHE A 119 13.18 -38.74 22.98
C PHE A 119 12.12 -38.44 21.91
N LYS A 120 12.24 -39.10 20.75
CA LYS A 120 11.26 -39.04 19.66
C LYS A 120 9.95 -39.69 20.09
N SER A 121 9.99 -40.88 20.70
CA SER A 121 8.81 -41.56 21.25
C SER A 121 8.12 -40.77 22.37
N ALA A 122 8.88 -40.12 23.26
CA ALA A 122 8.32 -39.33 24.36
C ALA A 122 7.62 -38.06 23.85
N THR A 123 8.22 -37.38 22.88
CA THR A 123 7.65 -36.15 22.28
C THR A 123 6.45 -36.47 21.41
N GLU A 124 6.51 -37.53 20.61
CA GLU A 124 5.40 -38.01 19.77
C GLU A 124 4.20 -38.49 20.63
N ALA A 125 4.46 -39.13 21.78
CA ALA A 125 3.42 -39.49 22.73
C ALA A 125 2.72 -38.26 23.34
N LEU A 126 3.48 -37.22 23.69
CA LEU A 126 2.95 -35.95 24.22
C LEU A 126 2.11 -35.20 23.17
N THR A 127 2.59 -35.11 21.94
CA THR A 127 1.86 -34.52 20.81
C THR A 127 0.59 -35.30 20.50
N SER A 128 0.63 -36.64 20.53
CA SER A 128 -0.57 -37.47 20.31
C SER A 128 -1.66 -37.26 21.36
N ARG A 129 -1.26 -36.99 22.62
CA ARG A 129 -2.20 -36.73 23.72
C ARG A 129 -2.83 -35.34 23.59
N ALA A 130 -2.08 -34.33 23.17
CA ALA A 130 -2.61 -32.99 22.91
C ALA A 130 -3.59 -33.01 21.72
N HIS A 131 -3.24 -33.70 20.64
CA HIS A 131 -4.11 -33.84 19.47
C HIS A 131 -5.42 -34.57 19.79
N ARG A 132 -5.37 -35.62 20.62
CA ARG A 132 -6.57 -36.35 21.04
C ARG A 132 -7.56 -35.47 21.79
N LYS A 133 -7.08 -34.59 22.69
CA LYS A 133 -7.95 -33.63 23.39
C LYS A 133 -8.67 -32.68 22.43
N VAL A 134 -7.98 -32.23 21.39
CA VAL A 134 -8.58 -31.39 20.33
C VAL A 134 -9.66 -32.15 19.56
N TYR A 135 -9.41 -33.41 19.20
CA TYR A 135 -10.40 -34.24 18.52
C TYR A 135 -11.63 -34.54 19.37
N ASP A 136 -11.43 -34.92 20.65
CA ASP A 136 -12.52 -35.20 21.57
C ASP A 136 -13.38 -33.96 21.83
N ALA A 137 -12.77 -32.78 21.90
CA ALA A 137 -13.48 -31.51 22.09
C ALA A 137 -14.27 -31.11 20.84
N PHE A 138 -13.70 -31.31 19.65
CA PHE A 138 -14.38 -31.09 18.38
C PHE A 138 -15.55 -32.05 18.17
N ASP A 139 -15.40 -33.33 18.52
CA ASP A 139 -16.47 -34.34 18.43
C ASP A 139 -17.64 -34.07 19.39
N LYS A 140 -17.38 -33.33 20.48
CA LYS A 140 -18.43 -32.81 21.39
C LYS A 140 -19.16 -31.58 20.82
N GLY A 141 -18.79 -31.11 19.63
CA GLY A 141 -19.40 -29.96 18.96
C GLY A 141 -18.89 -28.60 19.45
N MET A 142 -17.74 -28.55 20.13
CA MET A 142 -17.14 -27.29 20.57
C MET A 142 -16.57 -26.51 19.38
N SER A 143 -16.68 -25.18 19.43
CA SER A 143 -16.06 -24.30 18.44
C SER A 143 -14.54 -24.22 18.62
N ILE A 144 -13.80 -23.93 17.56
CA ILE A 144 -12.32 -23.80 17.58
C ILE A 144 -11.85 -22.81 18.66
N GLN A 145 -12.61 -21.74 18.88
CA GLN A 145 -12.33 -20.72 19.89
C GLN A 145 -12.51 -21.23 21.33
N GLU A 146 -13.44 -22.16 21.55
CA GLU A 146 -13.64 -22.82 22.85
C GLU A 146 -12.57 -23.87 23.10
N ILE A 147 -12.22 -24.64 22.07
CA ILE A 147 -11.13 -25.62 22.13
C ILE A 147 -9.80 -24.94 22.48
N GLY A 148 -9.49 -23.78 21.89
CA GLY A 148 -8.29 -23.01 22.22
C GLY A 148 -8.26 -22.52 23.67
N ARG A 149 -9.42 -22.14 24.22
CA ARG A 149 -9.53 -21.75 25.64
C ARG A 149 -9.34 -22.94 26.59
N GLU A 150 -9.83 -24.11 26.23
CA GLU A 150 -9.72 -25.32 27.07
C GLU A 150 -8.33 -25.99 26.97
N THR A 151 -7.74 -26.00 25.78
CA THR A 151 -6.47 -26.70 25.51
C THR A 151 -5.24 -25.82 25.65
N GLY A 152 -5.41 -24.49 25.62
CA GLY A 152 -4.31 -23.52 25.62
C GLY A 152 -3.55 -23.44 24.29
N LEU A 153 -4.05 -24.10 23.25
CA LEU A 153 -3.44 -24.11 21.91
C LEU A 153 -3.89 -22.92 21.08
N GLN A 154 -3.05 -22.50 20.13
CA GLN A 154 -3.38 -21.42 19.21
C GLN A 154 -4.42 -21.88 18.18
N LEU A 155 -5.28 -20.97 17.70
CA LEU A 155 -6.35 -21.33 16.76
C LEU A 155 -5.82 -21.99 15.48
N GLY A 156 -4.74 -21.46 14.90
CA GLY A 156 -4.14 -22.04 13.68
C GLY A 156 -3.54 -23.44 13.92
N GLU A 157 -3.07 -23.72 15.13
CA GLU A 157 -2.58 -25.06 15.50
C GLU A 157 -3.75 -26.05 15.61
N ILE A 158 -4.89 -25.62 16.16
CA ILE A 158 -6.11 -26.43 16.24
C ILE A 158 -6.66 -26.72 14.85
N GLU A 159 -6.73 -25.73 13.97
CA GLU A 159 -7.16 -25.91 12.58
C GLU A 159 -6.26 -26.90 11.82
N LEU A 160 -4.94 -26.81 12.02
CA LEU A 160 -4.00 -27.75 11.43
C LEU A 160 -4.22 -29.17 11.95
N ILE A 161 -4.38 -29.34 13.27
CA ILE A 161 -4.63 -30.64 13.89
C ILE A 161 -5.92 -31.27 13.32
N LEU A 162 -7.00 -30.50 13.23
CA LEU A 162 -8.27 -30.97 12.65
C LEU A 162 -8.12 -31.32 11.16
N ALA A 163 -7.41 -30.49 10.38
CA ALA A 163 -7.15 -30.77 8.96
C ALA A 163 -6.32 -32.06 8.75
N LEU A 164 -5.42 -32.38 9.67
CA LEU A 164 -4.65 -33.63 9.64
C LEU A 164 -5.54 -34.85 9.92
N ARG A 165 -6.57 -34.72 10.76
CA ARG A 165 -7.59 -35.77 10.97
C ARG A 165 -8.41 -36.02 9.73
N ASP A 166 -8.88 -34.97 9.06
CA ASP A 166 -9.70 -35.13 7.85
C ASP A 166 -8.91 -35.78 6.71
N LYS A 167 -7.63 -35.42 6.55
CA LYS A 167 -6.74 -36.04 5.56
C LYS A 167 -6.41 -37.50 5.85
N THR A 168 -6.34 -37.88 7.13
CA THR A 168 -6.09 -39.28 7.54
C THR A 168 -7.37 -40.13 7.50
N SER A 169 -8.52 -39.55 7.80
CA SER A 169 -9.84 -40.22 7.77
C SER A 169 -10.42 -40.31 6.35
N GLY A 170 -10.08 -39.37 5.47
CA GLY A 170 -10.54 -39.30 4.07
C GLY A 170 -9.80 -40.20 3.08
N ARG A 171 -8.80 -40.99 3.50
CA ARG A 171 -8.10 -41.97 2.64
C ARG A 171 -8.65 -43.41 2.78
N ALA A 172 -9.71 -43.62 3.56
CA ALA A 172 -10.37 -44.91 3.75
C ALA A 172 -11.82 -44.98 3.22
N GLY A 173 -12.20 -44.04 2.34
CA GLY A 173 -13.57 -43.94 1.81
C GLY A 173 -13.62 -43.52 0.34
N THR A 174 -12.94 -44.27 -0.53
CA THR A 174 -13.26 -44.31 -1.97
C THR A 174 -13.21 -45.77 -2.42
N ALA A 175 -14.36 -46.42 -2.35
CA ALA A 175 -14.74 -47.53 -3.21
C ALA A 175 -15.48 -46.94 -4.43
#